data_AF-A0A7K0IBL3-F1
#
_entry.id   AF-A0A7K0IBL3-F1
#
_cell.length_a   1.000
_cell.length_b   1.000
_cell.length_c   1.000
_cell.angle_alpha   90.00
_cell.angle_beta   90.00
_cell.angle_gamma   90.00
#
_symmetry.space_group_name_H-M   'P 1'
#
loop_
_entity.id
_entity.type
_entity.pdbx_description
1 polymer ?
#
loop_
_entity_poly.entity_id
_entity_poly.type
_entity_poly.pdbx_seq_one_letter_code
_entity_poly.pdbx_strand_id
1 'polypeptide(L)'
;MKELDDGEVCPCGRGMSYAECCKSNGIRWYRDGDALRQQYEAQLPQEGIESFEKYKQKFFTLFGREPVDGDLLLFDVSAHDSEFFRKGITFLRNLGLPKEWIYAYYRTDGLMPTIENEKYLSKNDLDLFGDYCREYTDLMDADFGDGQINVLLLTSIANEMLESTCDTTLVHVLSGLEYFLNTISDKKGYIVNPPNSLNEYSSVD
;
A
#
# COMPACT_ATOMS: atom_id res chain seq x y z
N MET A 1 -25.67 -21.29 12.27
CA MET A 1 -24.20 -21.14 12.19
C MET A 1 -23.58 -21.91 13.37
N LYS A 2 -22.70 -22.88 13.11
CA LYS A 2 -22.02 -23.68 14.14
C LYS A 2 -20.52 -23.53 13.95
N GLU A 3 -19.76 -23.30 15.02
CA GLU A 3 -18.30 -23.31 14.96
C GLU A 3 -17.78 -24.71 14.54
N LEU A 4 -16.64 -24.77 13.84
CA LEU A 4 -15.96 -26.04 13.56
C LEU A 4 -15.60 -26.78 14.85
N ASP A 5 -15.63 -28.11 14.79
CA ASP A 5 -15.19 -28.94 15.91
C ASP A 5 -13.64 -28.96 15.98
N ASP A 6 -13.10 -28.99 17.19
CA ASP A 6 -11.66 -28.80 17.48
C ASP A 6 -10.71 -29.75 16.71
N GLY A 7 -11.14 -30.99 16.51
CA GLY A 7 -10.37 -32.02 15.82
C GLY A 7 -10.51 -32.01 14.29
N GLU A 8 -11.37 -31.15 13.73
CA GLU A 8 -11.47 -31.02 12.27
C GLU A 8 -10.20 -30.41 11.69
N VAL A 9 -9.88 -30.75 10.44
CA VAL A 9 -8.75 -30.11 9.74
C VAL A 9 -9.07 -28.63 9.54
N CYS A 10 -8.13 -27.78 9.90
CA CYS A 10 -8.30 -26.34 9.80
C CYS A 10 -8.45 -25.91 8.32
N PRO A 11 -9.50 -25.16 7.96
CA PRO A 11 -9.77 -24.79 6.57
C PRO A 11 -8.81 -23.72 6.00
N CYS A 12 -7.91 -23.17 6.82
CA CYS A 12 -6.95 -22.15 6.37
C CYS A 12 -5.79 -22.70 5.52
N GLY A 13 -5.71 -24.01 5.25
CA GLY A 13 -4.68 -24.59 4.38
C GLY A 13 -3.34 -24.95 5.06
N ARG A 14 -3.23 -24.82 6.40
CA ARG A 14 -2.03 -25.24 7.16
C ARG A 14 -1.98 -26.75 7.45
N GLY A 15 -3.08 -27.48 7.23
CA GLY A 15 -3.14 -28.95 7.43
C GLY A 15 -3.14 -29.42 8.89
N MET A 16 -3.13 -28.50 9.85
CA MET A 16 -3.23 -28.77 11.29
C MET A 16 -4.69 -28.92 11.73
N SER A 17 -4.92 -29.44 12.95
CA SER A 17 -6.26 -29.42 13.58
C SER A 17 -6.74 -27.98 13.78
N TYR A 18 -8.06 -27.76 13.73
CA TYR A 18 -8.67 -26.44 13.90
C TYR A 18 -8.27 -25.82 15.25
N ALA A 19 -8.31 -26.61 16.33
CA ALA A 19 -7.93 -26.19 17.68
C ALA A 19 -6.50 -25.67 17.76
N GLU A 20 -5.55 -26.39 17.17
CA GLU A 20 -4.12 -26.03 17.24
C GLU A 20 -3.74 -24.94 16.24
N CYS A 21 -4.59 -24.68 15.24
CA CYS A 21 -4.28 -23.80 14.12
C CYS A 21 -4.96 -22.42 14.20
N CYS A 22 -6.16 -22.27 13.65
CA CYS A 22 -6.83 -20.97 13.60
C CYS A 22 -7.41 -20.61 14.97
N LYS A 23 -7.97 -21.60 15.69
CA LYS A 23 -8.63 -21.37 16.96
C LYS A 23 -7.67 -20.84 18.03
N SER A 24 -6.46 -21.39 18.10
CA SER A 24 -5.39 -20.94 19.02
C SER A 24 -4.92 -19.52 18.73
N ASN A 25 -5.04 -19.08 17.47
CA ASN A 25 -4.64 -17.75 17.01
C ASN A 25 -5.80 -16.73 16.98
N GLY A 26 -6.95 -17.05 17.59
CA GLY A 26 -8.10 -16.15 17.64
C GLY A 26 -8.90 -16.05 16.33
N ILE A 27 -8.70 -16.97 15.39
CA ILE A 27 -9.45 -17.05 14.14
C ILE A 27 -10.54 -18.12 14.30
N ARG A 28 -11.80 -17.69 14.33
CA ARG A 28 -12.97 -18.57 14.45
C ARG A 28 -13.52 -18.92 13.09
N TRP A 29 -13.78 -20.21 12.88
CA TRP A 29 -14.41 -20.69 11.66
C TRP A 29 -15.79 -21.25 11.96
N TYR A 30 -16.76 -20.82 11.17
CA TYR A 30 -18.14 -21.22 11.30
C TYR A 30 -18.64 -21.88 10.02
N ARG A 31 -19.41 -22.96 10.19
CA ARG A 31 -20.17 -23.59 9.12
C ARG A 31 -21.54 -22.92 9.02
N ASP A 32 -21.82 -22.42 7.82
CA ASP A 32 -23.08 -21.80 7.43
C ASP A 32 -23.61 -22.49 6.17
N GLY A 33 -24.34 -23.60 6.37
CA GLY A 33 -24.68 -24.51 5.28
C GLY A 33 -23.42 -25.15 4.67
N ASP A 34 -23.27 -25.02 3.35
CA ASP A 34 -22.09 -25.48 2.61
C ASP A 34 -20.93 -24.46 2.62
N ALA A 35 -21.17 -23.25 3.14
CA ALA A 35 -20.16 -22.20 3.20
C ALA A 35 -19.42 -22.19 4.54
N LEU A 36 -18.15 -21.80 4.48
CA LEU A 36 -17.34 -21.48 5.65
C LEU A 36 -17.24 -19.96 5.81
N ARG A 37 -17.46 -19.46 7.02
CA ARG A 37 -17.23 -18.07 7.39
C ARG A 37 -16.10 -17.98 8.40
N GLN A 38 -15.20 -17.04 8.20
CA GLN A 38 -14.13 -16.72 9.13
C GLN A 38 -14.47 -15.46 9.94
N GLN A 39 -14.08 -15.43 11.21
CA GLN A 39 -14.12 -14.26 12.08
C GLN A 39 -12.82 -14.14 12.86
N TYR A 40 -12.36 -12.90 13.03
CA TYR A 40 -11.17 -12.58 13.80
C TYR A 40 -11.56 -12.05 15.17
N GLU A 41 -11.15 -12.73 16.24
CA GLU A 41 -11.22 -12.22 17.61
C GLU A 41 -9.95 -11.41 17.89
N ALA A 42 -10.00 -10.11 17.59
CA ALA A 42 -8.92 -9.18 17.88
C ALA A 42 -9.21 -8.35 19.14
N GLN A 43 -8.21 -8.18 19.99
CA GLN A 43 -8.27 -7.15 21.03
C GLN A 43 -7.97 -5.80 20.39
N LEU A 44 -8.96 -4.92 20.38
CA LEU A 44 -8.79 -3.56 19.91
C LEU A 44 -8.15 -2.70 21.01
N PRO A 45 -7.13 -1.89 20.68
CA PRO A 45 -6.64 -0.88 21.60
C PRO A 45 -7.74 0.13 21.92
N GLN A 46 -7.62 0.81 23.06
CA GLN A 46 -8.65 1.73 23.56
C GLN A 46 -8.98 2.82 22.53
N GLU A 47 -7.98 3.35 21.81
CA GLU A 47 -8.21 4.36 20.77
C GLU A 47 -9.06 3.82 19.60
N GLY A 48 -8.93 2.52 19.29
CA GLY A 48 -9.75 1.85 18.29
C GLY A 48 -11.20 1.74 18.75
N ILE A 49 -11.43 1.35 20.01
CA ILE A 49 -12.77 1.25 20.60
C ILE A 49 -13.47 2.62 20.58
N GLU A 50 -12.78 3.67 21.02
CA GLU A 50 -13.31 5.04 21.00
C GLU A 50 -13.67 5.52 19.59
N SER A 51 -12.89 5.12 18.59
CA SER A 51 -13.18 5.43 17.19
C SER A 51 -14.46 4.74 16.73
N PHE A 52 -14.68 3.47 17.06
CA PHE A 52 -15.92 2.76 16.75
C PHE A 52 -17.14 3.40 17.43
N GLU A 53 -17.02 3.83 18.69
CA GLU A 53 -18.12 4.53 19.38
C GLU A 53 -18.49 5.85 18.70
N LYS A 54 -17.50 6.61 18.19
CA LYS A 54 -17.78 7.80 17.37
C LYS A 54 -18.56 7.46 16.10
N TYR A 55 -18.21 6.37 15.42
CA TYR A 55 -18.94 5.93 14.22
C TYR A 55 -20.35 5.43 14.53
N LYS A 56 -20.57 4.75 15.67
CA LYS A 56 -21.93 4.40 16.15
C LYS A 56 -22.78 5.64 16.37
N GLN A 57 -22.25 6.65 17.06
CA GLN A 57 -22.94 7.93 17.26
C GLN A 57 -23.26 8.62 15.93
N LYS A 58 -22.34 8.57 14.96
CA LYS A 58 -22.56 9.10 13.61
C LYS A 58 -23.66 8.34 12.87
N PHE A 59 -23.64 7.01 12.94
CA PHE A 59 -24.69 6.16 12.38
C PHE A 59 -26.06 6.52 12.97
N PHE A 60 -26.17 6.59 14.31
CA PHE A 60 -27.40 6.98 14.98
C PHE A 60 -27.88 8.36 14.54
N THR A 61 -26.97 9.33 14.46
CA THR A 61 -27.29 10.70 14.02
C THR A 61 -27.85 10.73 12.60
N LEU A 62 -27.37 9.88 11.69
CA LEU A 62 -27.77 9.87 10.29
C LEU A 62 -29.01 9.01 10.01
N PHE A 63 -29.11 7.85 10.66
CA PHE A 63 -30.16 6.86 10.40
C PHE A 63 -31.27 6.86 11.46
N GLY A 64 -31.10 7.60 12.56
CA GLY A 64 -32.09 7.73 13.64
C GLY A 64 -32.30 6.46 14.46
N ARG A 65 -31.39 5.48 14.36
CA ARG A 65 -31.45 4.21 15.08
C ARG A 65 -30.05 3.69 15.40
N GLU A 66 -29.97 2.83 16.40
CA GLU A 66 -28.74 2.09 16.69
C GLU A 66 -28.43 1.09 15.55
N PRO A 67 -27.14 0.84 15.27
CA PRO A 67 -26.71 -0.17 14.30
C PRO A 67 -27.00 -1.58 14.84
N VAL A 68 -27.42 -2.47 13.94
CA VAL A 68 -27.69 -3.90 14.21
C VAL A 68 -26.76 -4.79 13.40
N ASP A 69 -26.79 -6.10 13.66
CA ASP A 69 -25.97 -7.07 12.93
C ASP A 69 -26.17 -6.95 11.41
N GLY A 70 -25.07 -6.72 10.69
CA GLY A 70 -25.04 -6.53 9.24
C GLY A 70 -25.00 -5.07 8.79
N ASP A 71 -25.20 -4.10 9.69
CA ASP A 71 -24.98 -2.69 9.35
C ASP A 71 -23.49 -2.37 9.23
N LEU A 72 -23.14 -1.59 8.21
CA LEU A 72 -21.80 -1.05 8.03
C LEU A 72 -21.64 0.18 8.95
N LEU A 73 -20.86 0.04 10.02
CA LEU A 73 -20.52 1.17 10.90
C LEU A 73 -19.65 2.22 10.20
N LEU A 74 -18.78 1.78 9.31
CA LEU A 74 -17.88 2.62 8.50
C LEU A 74 -18.47 2.86 7.10
N PHE A 75 -19.77 3.18 7.03
CA PHE A 75 -20.52 3.31 5.76
C PHE A 75 -20.04 4.47 4.87
N ASP A 76 -19.36 5.46 5.42
CA ASP A 76 -18.85 6.63 4.72
C ASP A 76 -17.35 6.52 4.39
N VAL A 77 -16.74 5.37 4.70
CA VAL A 77 -15.34 5.08 4.42
C VAL A 77 -15.29 4.08 3.27
N SER A 78 -15.31 4.58 2.03
CA SER A 78 -14.94 3.74 0.87
C SER A 78 -13.46 3.35 1.03
N ALA A 79 -13.14 2.05 0.91
CA ALA A 79 -11.76 1.56 1.02
C ALA A 79 -10.82 2.33 0.07
N HIS A 80 -11.28 2.70 -1.12
CA HIS A 80 -10.47 3.38 -2.12
C HIS A 80 -10.60 4.92 -2.15
N ASP A 81 -11.66 5.50 -1.59
CA ASP A 81 -11.84 6.96 -1.48
C ASP A 81 -11.43 7.52 -0.11
N SER A 82 -11.13 6.65 0.86
CA SER A 82 -10.73 7.14 2.16
C SER A 82 -9.36 7.83 2.05
N GLU A 83 -9.32 9.05 2.58
CA GLU A 83 -8.06 9.78 2.81
C GLU A 83 -7.06 8.90 3.59
N PHE A 84 -7.55 7.95 4.39
CA PHE A 84 -6.78 6.94 5.09
C PHE A 84 -5.93 6.07 4.15
N PHE A 85 -6.49 5.46 3.11
CA PHE A 85 -5.69 4.65 2.17
C PHE A 85 -4.73 5.50 1.35
N ARG A 86 -5.13 6.71 0.90
CA ARG A 86 -4.23 7.60 0.17
C ARG A 86 -3.06 8.09 1.04
N LYS A 87 -3.32 8.51 2.28
CA LYS A 87 -2.26 8.88 3.24
C LYS A 87 -1.43 7.67 3.64
N GLY A 88 -2.07 6.51 3.81
CA GLY A 88 -1.44 5.23 4.11
C GLY A 88 -0.41 4.86 3.05
N ILE A 89 -0.79 4.84 1.77
CA ILE A 89 0.13 4.53 0.66
C ILE A 89 1.32 5.50 0.65
N THR A 90 1.09 6.81 0.79
CA THR A 90 2.18 7.80 0.85
C THR A 90 3.10 7.55 2.04
N PHE A 91 2.55 7.25 3.20
CA PHE A 91 3.32 6.92 4.40
C PHE A 91 4.16 5.65 4.20
N LEU A 92 3.58 4.58 3.64
CA LEU A 92 4.29 3.32 3.38
C LEU A 92 5.43 3.51 2.37
N ARG A 93 5.23 4.36 1.34
CA ARG A 93 6.30 4.76 0.42
C ARG A 93 7.44 5.49 1.12
N ASN A 94 7.10 6.44 2.01
CA ASN A 94 8.09 7.21 2.76
C ASN A 94 8.89 6.35 3.76
N LEU A 95 8.30 5.24 4.23
CA LEU A 95 9.02 4.23 5.02
C LEU A 95 9.93 3.33 4.18
N GLY A 96 9.90 3.44 2.85
CA GLY A 96 10.71 2.63 1.95
C GLY A 96 10.25 1.19 1.82
N LEU A 97 8.95 0.91 2.06
CA LEU A 97 8.42 -0.43 1.83
C LEU A 97 8.44 -0.79 0.33
N PRO A 98 8.63 -2.08 -0.02
CA PRO A 98 8.64 -2.52 -1.40
C PRO A 98 7.34 -2.20 -2.14
N LYS A 99 7.42 -1.87 -3.44
CA LYS A 99 6.26 -1.42 -4.23
C LYS A 99 5.23 -2.54 -4.39
N GLU A 100 5.68 -3.78 -4.56
CA GLU A 100 4.88 -5.00 -4.59
C GLU A 100 4.10 -5.21 -3.30
N TRP A 101 4.71 -4.90 -2.15
CA TRP A 101 4.08 -5.02 -0.85
C TRP A 101 2.97 -3.98 -0.69
N ILE A 102 3.24 -2.72 -1.08
CA ILE A 102 2.26 -1.62 -1.07
C ILE A 102 1.09 -1.92 -2.03
N TYR A 103 1.38 -2.54 -3.17
CA TYR A 103 0.38 -3.00 -4.12
C TYR A 103 -0.50 -4.09 -3.51
N ALA A 104 0.08 -5.10 -2.86
CA ALA A 104 -0.67 -6.14 -2.18
C ALA A 104 -1.54 -5.59 -1.04
N TYR A 105 -1.02 -4.65 -0.24
CA TYR A 105 -1.80 -3.92 0.76
C TYR A 105 -3.04 -3.25 0.16
N TYR A 106 -2.89 -2.59 -0.99
CA TYR A 106 -4.01 -1.96 -1.68
C TYR A 106 -5.02 -2.98 -2.24
N ARG A 107 -4.54 -4.08 -2.84
CA ARG A 107 -5.38 -5.13 -3.45
C ARG A 107 -6.11 -6.01 -2.44
N THR A 108 -5.61 -6.07 -1.20
CA THR A 108 -6.21 -6.82 -0.09
C THR A 108 -7.05 -5.95 0.84
N ASP A 109 -7.41 -4.74 0.40
CA ASP A 109 -8.17 -3.77 1.20
C ASP A 109 -7.57 -3.53 2.59
N GLY A 110 -6.24 -3.45 2.66
CA GLY A 110 -5.53 -2.96 3.82
C GLY A 110 -4.87 -4.02 4.69
N LEU A 111 -4.74 -5.26 4.22
CA LEU A 111 -3.98 -6.29 4.95
C LEU A 111 -2.50 -5.85 5.05
N MET A 112 -1.93 -5.95 6.25
CA MET A 112 -0.54 -5.55 6.52
C MET A 112 0.21 -6.67 7.25
N PRO A 113 0.62 -7.74 6.56
CA PRO A 113 1.35 -8.83 7.20
C PRO A 113 2.72 -8.36 7.68
N THR A 114 3.03 -8.63 8.95
CA THR A 114 4.34 -8.41 9.57
C THR A 114 4.74 -9.67 10.33
N ILE A 115 6.03 -9.80 10.66
CA ILE A 115 6.56 -10.93 11.43
C ILE A 115 5.81 -11.09 12.76
N GLU A 116 5.41 -9.98 13.37
CA GLU A 116 4.72 -9.96 14.65
C GLU A 116 3.25 -10.42 14.55
N ASN A 117 2.58 -10.10 13.44
CA ASN A 117 1.14 -10.35 13.29
C ASN A 117 0.77 -11.55 12.42
N GLU A 118 1.72 -12.13 11.67
CA GLU A 118 1.49 -13.23 10.73
C GLU A 118 0.77 -14.42 11.37
N LYS A 119 1.09 -14.71 12.64
CA LYS A 119 0.44 -15.79 13.41
C LYS A 119 -1.07 -15.59 13.59
N TYR A 120 -1.54 -14.34 13.59
CA TYR A 120 -2.96 -13.98 13.72
C TYR A 120 -3.68 -13.93 12.38
N LEU A 121 -2.99 -14.19 11.26
CA LEU A 121 -3.56 -14.19 9.92
C LEU A 121 -3.78 -15.62 9.43
N SER A 122 -4.88 -15.84 8.71
CA SER A 122 -5.10 -17.14 8.06
C SER A 122 -4.04 -17.36 6.98
N LYS A 123 -3.67 -18.63 6.71
CA LYS A 123 -2.72 -18.90 5.62
C LYS A 123 -3.29 -18.52 4.25
N ASN A 124 -4.59 -18.66 4.03
CA ASN A 124 -5.24 -18.19 2.81
C ASN A 124 -5.03 -16.67 2.60
N ASP A 125 -5.11 -15.86 3.66
CA ASP A 125 -4.89 -14.41 3.55
C ASP A 125 -3.41 -14.07 3.26
N LEU A 126 -2.48 -14.83 3.87
CA LEU A 126 -1.04 -14.69 3.59
C LEU A 126 -0.69 -15.09 2.14
N ASP A 127 -1.26 -16.21 1.68
CA ASP A 127 -1.06 -16.71 0.33
C ASP A 127 -1.65 -15.71 -0.69
N LEU A 128 -2.85 -15.18 -0.44
CA LEU A 128 -3.48 -14.14 -1.25
C LEU A 128 -2.65 -12.86 -1.32
N PHE A 129 -2.11 -12.40 -0.18
CA PHE A 129 -1.20 -11.25 -0.16
C PHE A 129 0.05 -11.50 -0.99
N GLY A 130 0.66 -12.69 -0.85
CA GLY A 130 1.82 -13.11 -1.62
C GLY A 130 1.54 -13.24 -3.12
N ASP A 131 0.36 -13.69 -3.51
CA ASP A 131 -0.09 -13.73 -4.91
C ASP A 131 -0.12 -12.33 -5.51
N TYR A 132 -0.63 -11.33 -4.78
CA TYR A 132 -0.62 -9.94 -5.27
C TYR A 132 0.77 -9.32 -5.35
N CYS A 133 1.69 -9.68 -4.45
CA CYS A 133 3.08 -9.28 -4.60
C CYS A 133 3.68 -9.84 -5.90
N ARG A 134 3.42 -11.13 -6.20
CA ARG A 134 3.87 -11.76 -7.46
C ARG A 134 3.22 -11.12 -8.68
N GLU A 135 1.91 -10.89 -8.64
CA GLU A 135 1.18 -10.21 -9.71
C GLU A 135 1.83 -8.87 -10.06
N TYR A 136 2.22 -8.08 -9.05
CA TYR A 136 2.92 -6.82 -9.30
C TYR A 136 4.25 -7.03 -10.03
N THR A 137 5.09 -7.95 -9.56
CA THR A 137 6.38 -8.25 -10.19
C THR A 137 6.20 -8.70 -11.63
N ASP A 138 5.26 -9.62 -11.88
CA ASP A 138 4.95 -10.12 -13.22
C ASP A 138 4.47 -8.99 -14.16
N LEU A 139 3.69 -8.04 -13.64
CA LEU A 139 3.26 -6.87 -14.40
C LEU A 139 4.41 -5.90 -14.69
N MET A 140 5.41 -5.78 -13.80
CA MET A 140 6.56 -4.92 -14.02
C MET A 140 7.60 -5.55 -14.96
N ASP A 141 7.74 -6.87 -14.92
CA ASP A 141 8.67 -7.65 -15.74
C ASP A 141 8.10 -8.06 -17.11
N ALA A 142 6.84 -7.68 -17.39
CA ALA A 142 6.15 -8.02 -18.63
C ALA A 142 6.92 -7.47 -19.86
N ASP A 143 7.27 -8.37 -20.79
CA ASP A 143 7.88 -8.00 -22.06
C ASP A 143 6.90 -7.24 -22.96
N PHE A 144 7.43 -6.32 -23.76
CA PHE A 144 6.65 -5.40 -24.59
C PHE A 144 6.04 -6.07 -25.83
N GLY A 145 6.46 -7.30 -26.16
CA GLY A 145 5.88 -8.11 -27.24
C GLY A 145 5.59 -7.31 -28.52
N ASP A 146 4.33 -7.34 -28.98
CA ASP A 146 3.81 -6.60 -30.15
C ASP A 146 3.62 -5.09 -29.92
N GLY A 147 4.30 -4.50 -28.94
CA GLY A 147 4.17 -3.09 -28.55
C GLY A 147 3.01 -2.81 -27.58
N GLN A 148 2.49 -3.83 -26.89
CA GLN A 148 1.47 -3.65 -25.85
C GLN A 148 2.13 -3.58 -24.48
N ILE A 149 1.76 -2.56 -23.70
CA ILE A 149 2.25 -2.33 -22.35
C ILE A 149 1.06 -2.27 -21.40
N ASN A 150 1.18 -2.89 -20.23
CA ASN A 150 0.14 -2.74 -19.22
C ASN A 150 0.18 -1.32 -18.62
N VAL A 151 -0.99 -0.82 -18.22
CA VAL A 151 -1.15 0.56 -17.75
C VAL A 151 -0.30 0.85 -16.51
N LEU A 152 -0.06 -0.14 -15.64
CA LEU A 152 0.74 0.05 -14.44
C LEU A 152 2.22 0.25 -14.79
N LEU A 153 2.78 -0.58 -15.68
CA LEU A 153 4.15 -0.43 -16.16
C LEU A 153 4.32 0.89 -16.93
N LEU A 154 3.38 1.26 -17.80
CA LEU A 154 3.38 2.55 -18.49
C LEU A 154 3.42 3.72 -17.51
N THR A 155 2.58 3.67 -16.48
CA THR A 155 2.52 4.70 -15.44
C THR A 155 3.83 4.76 -14.64
N SER A 156 4.41 3.60 -14.33
CA SER A 156 5.69 3.53 -13.61
C SER A 156 6.82 4.16 -14.43
N ILE A 157 6.97 3.80 -15.71
CA ILE A 157 7.96 4.37 -16.61
C ILE A 157 7.75 5.89 -16.76
N ALA A 158 6.50 6.33 -16.96
CA ALA A 158 6.20 7.75 -17.10
C ALA A 158 6.56 8.54 -15.83
N ASN A 159 6.27 8.01 -14.65
CA ASN A 159 6.64 8.64 -13.38
C ASN A 159 8.16 8.73 -13.23
N GLU A 160 8.90 7.68 -13.55
CA GLU A 160 10.37 7.68 -13.49
C GLU A 160 10.98 8.70 -14.46
N MET A 161 10.44 8.81 -15.68
CA MET A 161 10.85 9.83 -16.64
C MET A 161 10.57 11.26 -16.13
N LEU A 162 9.41 11.46 -15.50
CA LEU A 162 9.04 12.76 -14.91
C LEU A 162 9.93 13.12 -13.72
N GLU A 163 10.19 12.17 -12.81
CA GLU A 163 11.09 12.35 -11.67
C GLU A 163 12.49 12.73 -12.16
N SER A 164 13.04 12.00 -13.12
CA SER A 164 14.35 12.30 -13.72
C SER A 164 14.41 13.69 -14.37
N THR A 165 13.32 14.09 -15.05
CA THR A 165 13.22 15.42 -15.67
C THR A 165 13.17 16.53 -14.61
N CYS A 166 12.41 16.32 -13.53
CA CYS A 166 12.31 17.25 -12.40
C CYS A 166 13.67 17.43 -11.71
N ASP A 167 14.37 16.32 -11.44
CA ASP A 167 15.70 16.35 -10.80
C ASP A 167 16.70 17.13 -11.67
N THR A 168 16.70 16.87 -12.98
CA THR A 168 17.57 17.59 -13.93
C THR A 168 17.23 19.08 -13.98
N THR A 169 15.94 19.42 -13.95
CA THR A 169 15.49 20.81 -13.95
C THR A 169 15.93 21.56 -12.69
N LEU A 170 15.86 20.91 -11.52
CA LEU A 170 16.34 21.50 -10.27
C LEU A 170 17.84 21.84 -10.36
N VAL A 171 18.65 20.92 -10.88
CA VAL A 171 20.09 21.15 -11.10
C VAL A 171 20.32 22.33 -12.02
N HIS A 172 19.60 22.42 -13.15
CA HIS A 172 19.73 23.54 -14.08
C HIS A 172 19.33 24.88 -13.46
N VAL A 173 18.26 24.92 -12.68
CA VAL A 173 17.82 26.13 -11.96
C VAL A 173 18.88 26.57 -10.94
N LEU A 174 19.42 25.62 -10.17
CA LEU A 174 20.49 25.91 -9.21
C LEU A 174 21.75 26.45 -9.91
N SER A 175 22.20 25.80 -10.98
CA SER A 175 23.35 26.27 -11.77
C SER A 175 23.11 27.66 -12.37
N GLY A 176 21.91 27.95 -12.86
CA GLY A 176 21.54 29.26 -13.38
C GLY A 176 21.55 30.36 -12.31
N LEU A 177 21.04 30.05 -11.11
CA LEU A 177 21.07 30.97 -9.97
C LEU A 177 22.49 31.21 -9.46
N GLU A 178 23.33 30.17 -9.38
CA GLU A 178 24.75 30.28 -9.05
C GLU A 178 25.48 31.17 -10.06
N TYR A 179 25.24 30.97 -11.36
CA TYR A 179 25.79 31.82 -12.42
C TYR A 179 25.37 33.30 -12.24
N PHE A 180 24.09 33.54 -11.98
CA PHE A 180 23.56 34.89 -11.75
C PHE A 180 24.21 35.56 -10.53
N LEU A 181 24.28 34.87 -9.40
CA LEU A 181 24.91 35.37 -8.18
C LEU A 181 26.41 35.66 -8.37
N ASN A 182 27.13 34.81 -9.09
CA ASN A 182 28.54 35.01 -9.41
C ASN A 182 28.78 36.17 -10.39
N THR A 183 27.82 36.46 -11.27
CA THR A 183 27.92 37.58 -12.22
C THR A 183 27.65 38.92 -11.55
N ILE A 184 26.79 38.95 -10.52
CA ILE A 184 26.37 40.18 -9.83
C ILE A 184 27.21 40.48 -8.58
N SER A 185 27.79 39.45 -7.95
CA SER A 185 28.77 39.66 -6.88
C SER A 185 30.15 39.91 -7.50
N ASP A 186 30.77 41.06 -7.19
CA ASP A 186 32.06 41.53 -7.74
C ASP A 186 33.29 40.59 -7.52
N LYS A 187 33.09 39.37 -7.02
CA LYS A 187 34.14 38.34 -6.97
C LYS A 187 34.23 37.66 -8.33
N LYS A 188 35.08 38.19 -9.21
CA LYS A 188 35.64 37.50 -10.39
C LYS A 188 36.43 36.26 -9.95
N GLY A 189 35.75 35.21 -9.49
CA GLY A 189 36.33 33.92 -9.14
C GLY A 189 36.46 33.06 -10.40
N TYR A 190 37.65 32.51 -10.61
CA TYR A 190 37.96 31.60 -11.73
C TYR A 190 36.99 30.41 -11.75
N ILE A 191 36.35 30.19 -12.90
CA ILE A 191 35.38 29.12 -13.10
C ILE A 191 36.12 27.80 -13.37
N VAL A 192 35.81 26.75 -12.61
CA VAL A 192 35.96 25.37 -13.08
C VAL A 192 34.58 24.95 -13.57
N ASN A 193 34.45 24.70 -14.88
CA ASN A 193 33.17 24.31 -15.46
C ASN A 193 32.73 22.95 -14.89
N PRO A 194 31.44 22.77 -14.58
CA PRO A 194 30.91 21.44 -14.31
C PRO A 194 31.02 20.58 -15.58
N PRO A 195 31.28 19.26 -15.45
CA PRO A 195 31.23 18.34 -16.58
C PRO A 195 29.85 18.42 -17.26
N ASN A 196 29.81 18.38 -18.60
CA ASN A 196 28.62 18.51 -19.47
C ASN A 196 28.04 19.93 -19.60
N SER A 197 28.82 21.00 -19.37
CA SER A 197 28.36 22.36 -19.69
C SER A 197 28.17 22.55 -21.20
N LEU A 198 27.16 23.34 -21.58
CA LEU A 198 26.73 23.62 -22.97
C LEU A 198 27.84 24.07 -23.94
N ASN A 199 29.01 24.49 -23.46
CA ASN A 199 30.15 24.82 -24.32
C ASN A 199 30.78 23.62 -25.04
N GLU A 200 30.52 22.38 -24.59
CA GLU A 200 30.92 21.17 -25.35
C GLU A 200 30.17 21.04 -26.69
N TYR A 201 29.05 21.76 -26.85
CA TYR A 201 28.24 21.76 -28.08
C TYR A 201 28.37 23.05 -28.90
N SER A 202 29.09 24.06 -28.41
CA SER A 202 29.19 25.38 -29.03
C SER A 202 30.45 25.58 -29.89
N SER A 203 31.24 24.52 -30.12
CA SER A 203 32.45 24.59 -30.95
C SER A 203 32.32 23.72 -32.20
N VAL A 204 31.52 24.21 -33.15
CA VAL A 204 31.68 23.92 -34.58
C VAL A 204 31.48 25.24 -35.34
N ASP A 205 32.60 25.77 -35.82
CA ASP A 205 32.87 26.86 -36.79
C ASP A 205 32.17 28.23 -36.65
#